data_AF-A0A0Q4LWH8-F1
#
_entry.id   AF-A0A0Q4LWH8-F1
#
_cell.length_a   1.000
_cell.length_b   1.000
_cell.length_c   1.000
_cell.angle_alpha   90.00
_cell.angle_beta   90.00
_cell.angle_gamma   90.00
#
_symmetry.space_group_name_H-M   'P 1'
#
loop_
_entity.id
_entity.type
_entity.pdbx_description
1 polymer ?
#
loop_
_entity_poly.entity_id
_entity_poly.type
_entity_poly.pdbx_seq_one_letter_code
_entity_poly.pdbx_strand_id
1 'polypeptide(L)' 'MGLLKYVVIGAVAVYSFKYASKKRKIDGKSLLDDLKDGLNDAFCQAKEYKNRLEMDYNQTTKLY' A
#
# COMPACT_ATOMS: atom_id res chain seq x y z
N MET A 1 4.82 18.03 -29.27
CA MET A 1 5.88 17.55 -28.34
C MET A 1 5.27 17.05 -27.02
N GLY A 2 4.49 15.98 -27.06
CA GLY A 2 3.73 15.52 -25.88
C GLY A 2 3.73 14.01 -25.67
N LEU A 3 3.62 13.22 -26.74
CA LEU A 3 3.49 11.77 -26.64
C LEU A 3 4.79 11.07 -26.24
N LEU A 4 5.95 11.53 -26.72
CA LEU A 4 7.24 10.87 -26.47
C LEU A 4 7.59 10.83 -24.97
N LYS A 5 7.30 11.90 -24.22
CA LYS A 5 7.52 11.92 -22.75
C LYS A 5 6.67 10.89 -22.03
N TYR A 6 5.42 10.69 -22.45
CA TYR A 6 4.54 9.68 -21.84
C TYR A 6 4.96 8.26 -22.20
N VAL A 7 5.48 8.04 -23.40
CA VAL A 7 6.04 6.73 -23.80
C VAL A 7 7.26 6.39 -22.95
N VAL A 8 8.17 7.35 -22.72
CA VAL A 8 9.35 7.14 -21.86
C VAL A 8 8.95 6.85 -20.41
N ILE A 9 8.01 7.64 -19.85
CA ILE A 9 7.49 7.41 -18.49
C ILE A 9 6.80 6.04 -18.40
N GLY A 10 6.00 5.67 -19.40
CA GLY A 10 5.33 4.38 -19.47
C GLY A 10 6.32 3.21 -19.54
N ALA A 11 7.37 3.34 -20.35
CA ALA A 11 8.42 2.32 -20.46
C ALA A 11 9.16 2.12 -19.13
N VAL A 12 9.55 3.20 -18.46
CA VAL A 12 10.20 3.14 -17.14
C VAL A 12 9.28 2.50 -16.10
N ALA A 13 8.01 2.90 -16.05
CA ALA A 13 7.02 2.36 -15.12
C ALA A 13 6.79 0.86 -15.33
N VAL A 14 6.68 0.40 -16.58
CA VAL A 14 6.50 -1.03 -16.90
C VAL A 14 7.75 -1.83 -16.51
N TYR A 15 8.95 -1.30 -16.76
CA TYR A 15 10.18 -2.01 -16.45
C TYR A 15 10.42 -2.13 -14.94
N SER A 16 10.18 -1.05 -14.19
CA SER A 16 10.26 -1.06 -12.73
C SER A 16 9.18 -1.94 -12.12
N PHE A 17 7.95 -1.92 -12.65
CA PHE A 17 6.87 -2.82 -12.22
C PHE A 17 7.21 -4.28 -12.48
N LYS A 18 7.77 -4.61 -13.66
CA LYS A 18 8.19 -5.97 -14.01
C LYS A 18 9.31 -6.47 -13.10
N TYR A 19 10.25 -5.60 -12.74
CA TYR A 19 11.32 -5.94 -11.80
C TYR A 19 10.78 -6.13 -10.38
N ALA A 20 9.92 -5.22 -9.92
CA ALA A 20 9.31 -5.28 -8.59
C ALA A 20 8.38 -6.49 -8.41
N SER A 21 7.66 -6.89 -9.46
CA SER A 21 6.78 -8.07 -9.47
C SER A 21 7.52 -9.39 -9.73
N LYS A 22 8.83 -9.34 -10.01
CA LYS A 22 9.63 -10.55 -10.22
C LYS A 22 9.74 -11.32 -8.90
N LYS A 23 9.27 -12.57 -8.93
CA LYS A 23 9.36 -13.48 -7.79
C LYS A 23 10.82 -13.90 -7.53
N ARG A 24 11.24 -13.84 -6.28
CA ARG A 24 12.53 -14.34 -5.81
C ARG A 24 12.50 -15.88 -5.76
N LYS A 25 13.64 -16.51 -5.99
CA LYS A 25 13.75 -17.98 -5.99
C LYS A 25 13.75 -18.59 -4.58
N ILE A 26 13.99 -17.78 -3.55
CA ILE A 26 14.17 -18.24 -2.16
C ILE A 26 12.81 -18.50 -1.51
N ASP A 27 11.85 -17.61 -1.70
CA ASP A 27 10.55 -17.59 -1.02
C ASP A 27 9.36 -17.52 -2.00
N GLY A 28 9.61 -17.33 -3.30
CA GLY A 28 8.56 -17.19 -4.31
C GLY A 28 7.76 -15.88 -4.22
N LYS A 29 8.13 -14.96 -3.32
CA LYS A 29 7.52 -13.64 -3.18
C LYS A 29 8.23 -12.60 -4.04
N SER A 30 7.51 -11.54 -4.41
CA SER A 30 8.07 -10.38 -5.10
C SER A 30 8.16 -9.16 -4.18
N LEU A 31 8.94 -8.15 -4.56
CA LEU A 31 9.02 -6.88 -3.82
C LEU A 31 7.65 -6.19 -3.73
N LEU A 32 6.82 -6.38 -4.76
CA LEU A 32 5.44 -5.88 -4.79
C LEU A 32 4.54 -6.60 -3.79
N ASP A 33 4.75 -7.91 -3.60
CA ASP A 33 4.02 -8.68 -2.59
C ASP A 33 4.42 -8.24 -1.17
N ASP A 34 5.72 -8.04 -0.91
CA ASP A 34 6.19 -7.55 0.39
C ASP A 34 5.63 -6.16 0.72
N LEU A 35 5.59 -5.28 -0.29
CA LEU A 35 5.04 -3.93 -0.15
C LEU A 35 3.53 -3.98 0.10
N LYS A 36 2.80 -4.86 -0.60
CA LYS A 36 1.37 -5.07 -0.39
C LYS A 36 1.07 -5.63 1.00
N ASP A 37 1.86 -6.60 1.46
CA ASP A 37 1.74 -7.18 2.80
C ASP A 37 1.95 -6.08 3.85
N GLY A 38 3.01 -5.28 3.74
CA GLY A 38 3.29 -4.17 4.66
C GLY A 38 2.23 -3.05 4.63
N LEU A 39 1.68 -2.74 3.46
CA LEU A 39 0.58 -1.77 3.33
C LEU A 39 -0.70 -2.26 4.00
N ASN A 40 -1.03 -3.55 3.87
CA ASN A 40 -2.20 -4.13 4.55
C ASN A 40 -2.05 -4.06 6.06
N ASP A 41 -0.85 -4.33 6.59
CA ASP A 41 -0.58 -4.22 8.03
C ASP A 41 -0.72 -2.78 8.51
N ALA A 42 -0.16 -1.81 7.78
CA ALA A 42 -0.31 -0.39 8.11
C ALA A 42 -1.78 0.06 8.06
N PHE A 43 -2.55 -0.43 7.07
CA PHE A 43 -3.97 -0.14 6.96
C PHE A 43 -4.79 -0.76 8.10
N CYS A 44 -4.49 -1.99 8.49
CA CYS A 44 -5.10 -2.65 9.64
C CYS A 44 -4.83 -1.85 10.93
N GLN A 45 -3.59 -1.45 11.18
CA GLN A 45 -3.23 -0.65 12.35
C GLN A 45 -3.95 0.71 12.36
N ALA A 46 -4.00 1.39 11.21
CA ALA A 46 -4.71 2.65 11.09
C ALA A 46 -6.23 2.49 11.36
N LYS A 47 -6.83 1.41 10.86
CA LYS A 47 -8.24 1.10 11.10
C LYS A 47 -8.53 0.80 12.57
N GLU A 48 -7.68 0.03 13.23
CA GLU A 48 -7.80 -0.24 14.67
C GLU A 48 -7.64 1.03 15.51
N TYR A 49 -6.72 1.91 15.13
CA TYR A 49 -6.53 3.20 15.79
C TYR A 49 -7.77 4.08 15.65
N LYS A 50 -8.32 4.18 14.43
CA LYS A 50 -9.57 4.89 14.17
C LYS A 50 -10.73 4.32 15.00
N ASN A 51 -10.90 3.00 15.03
CA ASN A 51 -11.96 2.36 15.80
C ASN A 51 -11.84 2.66 17.30
N ARG A 52 -10.63 2.68 17.86
CA ARG A 52 -10.40 3.09 19.26
C ARG A 52 -10.84 4.52 19.52
N LEU A 53 -10.45 5.46 18.66
CA LEU A 53 -10.88 6.85 18.77
C LEU A 53 -12.40 7.01 18.70
N GLU A 54 -13.07 6.28 17.80
CA GLU A 54 -14.54 6.30 17.71
C GLU A 54 -15.21 5.67 18.95
N MET A 55 -14.63 4.62 19.53
CA MET A 55 -15.12 4.02 20.77
C MET A 55 -14.97 4.97 21.96
N ASP A 56 -13.80 5.60 22.12
CA ASP A 56 -13.53 6.56 23.20
C ASP A 56 -14.42 7.81 23.07
N TYR A 57 -14.62 8.32 21.86
CA TYR A 57 -15.52 9.43 21.56
C TYR A 57 -16.99 9.08 21.89
N ASN A 58 -17.43 7.89 21.50
CA ASN A 58 -18.80 7.44 21.79
C ASN A 58 -19.02 7.14 23.29
N GLN A 59 -18.02 6.66 24.01
CA GLN A 59 -18.10 6.48 25.47
C GLN A 59 -18.22 7.82 26.19
N THR A 60 -17.38 8.79 25.83
CA THR A 60 -17.41 10.13 26.45
C THR A 60 -18.68 10.90 26.11
N THR A 61 -19.20 10.77 24.88
CA THR A 61 -20.45 11.43 24.47
C THR A 61 -21.70 10.80 25.11
N LYS A 62 -21.70 9.51 25.43
CA LYS A 62 -22.83 8.85 26.13
C LYS A 62 -22.87 9.11 27.65
N LEU A 63 -21.79 9.64 28.22
CA LEU A 63 -21.68 9.97 29.65
C LEU A 63 -22.14 11.41 29.99
N TYR A 64 -22.39 12.23 28.97
CA TYR A 64 -23.00 13.57 29.06
C TYR A 64 -24.39 13.58 28.43
#